data_AF-A0AAV8YIG9-F1
#
_entry.id   AF-A0AAV8YIG9-F1
#
_cell.length_a   1.000
_cell.length_b   1.000
_cell.length_c   1.000
_cell.angle_alpha   90.00
_cell.angle_beta   90.00
_cell.angle_gamma   90.00
#
_symmetry.space_group_name_H-M   'P 1'
#
loop_
_entity.id
_entity.type
_entity.pdbx_description
1 polymer ?
#
loop_
_entity_poly.entity_id
_entity_poly.type
_entity_poly.pdbx_seq_one_letter_code
_entity_poly.pdbx_strand_id
1 'polypeptide(L)'
;MFREAGRVFFDFRWITAIRQECVLSSARLREKTNLKGNDLIDIIVSLRKDKELCKEIQFENYRVVAQAFTFFVAGFETTSFTMAFTLYELCINPDIQTRLRVEITKSIRENK
;
A
#
# COMPACT_ATOMS: atom_id res chain seq x y z
N MET A 1 28.98 -5.56 -27.66
CA MET A 1 28.54 -4.21 -27.21
C MET A 1 27.08 -4.16 -26.75
N PHE A 2 26.17 -5.07 -27.16
CA PHE A 2 24.76 -5.07 -26.74
C PHE A 2 24.43 -5.83 -25.44
N ARG A 3 25.42 -6.39 -24.73
CA ARG A 3 25.20 -7.18 -23.49
C ARG A 3 25.19 -6.36 -22.20
N GLU A 4 25.61 -5.09 -22.23
CA GLU A 4 25.69 -4.25 -21.03
C GLU A 4 24.51 -3.28 -20.92
N ALA A 5 23.95 -2.81 -22.04
CA ALA A 5 22.79 -1.91 -22.05
C ALA A 5 21.52 -2.55 -21.47
N GLY A 6 21.31 -3.85 -21.66
CA GLY A 6 20.17 -4.59 -21.08
C GLY A 6 20.24 -4.75 -19.56
N ARG A 7 21.43 -4.64 -18.95
CA ARG A 7 21.61 -4.74 -17.50
C ARG A 7 21.23 -3.45 -16.78
N VAL A 8 21.41 -2.29 -17.41
CA VAL A 8 21.12 -0.98 -16.81
C VAL A 8 19.64 -0.62 -16.93
N PHE A 9 18.98 -1.01 -18.03
CA PHE A 9 17.55 -0.74 -18.25
C PHE A 9 16.63 -1.64 -17.41
N PHE A 10 17.09 -2.83 -17.03
CA PHE A 10 16.35 -3.81 -16.20
C PHE A 10 17.02 -4.08 -14.85
N ASP A 11 17.85 -3.17 -14.34
CA ASP A 11 18.35 -3.32 -12.97
C ASP A 11 17.22 -3.02 -11.98
N PHE A 12 16.31 -3.97 -11.79
CA PHE A 12 15.23 -3.86 -10.82
C PHE A 12 15.74 -3.80 -9.38
N ARG A 13 17.05 -3.98 -9.14
CA ARG A 13 17.61 -3.99 -7.78
C ARG A 13 17.39 -2.67 -7.05
N TRP A 14 17.51 -1.54 -7.75
CA TRP A 14 17.24 -0.23 -7.14
C TRP A 14 15.75 -0.04 -6.85
N ILE A 15 14.85 -0.50 -7.73
CA ILE A 15 13.40 -0.48 -7.49
C ILE A 15 13.09 -1.35 -6.27
N THR A 16 13.57 -2.58 -6.22
CA THR A 16 13.35 -3.48 -5.08
C THR A 16 13.91 -2.92 -3.77
N ALA A 17 15.04 -2.20 -3.83
CA ALA A 17 15.60 -1.53 -2.67
C ALA A 17 14.69 -0.40 -2.17
N ILE A 18 14.14 0.44 -3.06
CA ILE A 18 13.16 1.48 -2.68
C ILE A 18 11.90 0.86 -2.07
N ARG A 19 11.38 -0.24 -2.65
CA ARG A 19 10.20 -0.95 -2.10
C ARG A 19 10.40 -1.32 -0.63
N GLN A 20 11.58 -1.83 -0.32
CA GLN A 20 11.93 -2.30 1.02
C GLN A 20 12.17 -1.11 1.97
N GLU A 21 12.91 -0.11 1.53
CA GLU A 21 13.23 1.06 2.36
C GLU A 21 12.00 1.85 2.79
N CYS A 22 10.99 2.03 1.92
CA CYS A 22 9.77 2.75 2.28
C CYS A 22 9.02 2.09 3.45
N VAL A 23 8.84 0.76 3.39
CA VAL A 23 8.12 0.00 4.42
C VAL A 23 8.96 -0.12 5.70
N LEU A 24 10.27 -0.38 5.58
CA LEU A 24 11.17 -0.46 6.72
C LEU A 24 11.35 0.88 7.43
N SER A 25 11.42 1.99 6.69
CA SER A 25 11.46 3.35 7.26
C SER A 25 10.20 3.62 8.09
N SER A 26 9.03 3.26 7.56
CA SER A 26 7.74 3.40 8.26
C SER A 26 7.66 2.55 9.53
N ALA A 27 8.11 1.29 9.47
CA ALA A 27 8.17 0.40 10.63
C ALA A 27 9.16 0.90 11.70
N ARG A 28 10.34 1.38 11.29
CA ARG A 28 11.35 1.97 12.20
C ARG A 28 10.84 3.24 12.89
N LEU A 29 10.10 4.08 12.17
CA LEU A 29 9.50 5.28 12.74
C LEU A 29 8.52 4.92 13.87
N ARG A 30 7.68 3.90 13.67
CA ARG A 30 6.70 3.47 14.68
C ARG A 30 7.32 2.82 15.90
N GLU A 31 8.43 2.11 15.74
CA GLU A 31 9.16 1.60 16.91
C GLU A 31 9.73 2.72 17.78
N LYS A 32 10.15 3.84 17.17
CA LYS A 32 10.65 5.00 17.91
C LYS A 32 9.54 5.77 18.59
N THR A 33 8.38 5.92 17.94
CA THR A 33 7.26 6.71 18.47
C THR A 33 6.30 5.89 19.34
N ASN A 34 6.44 4.56 19.35
CA ASN A 34 5.59 3.59 20.04
C ASN A 34 4.08 3.77 19.75
N LEU A 35 3.76 4.29 18.55
CA LEU A 35 2.39 4.49 18.09
C LEU A 35 1.81 3.17 17.58
N LYS A 36 0.60 2.84 18.03
CA LYS A 36 -0.17 1.67 17.58
C LYS A 36 -1.27 2.13 16.62
N GLY A 37 -1.14 1.76 15.34
CA GLY A 37 -2.05 2.11 14.25
C GLY A 37 -3.10 1.03 13.89
N ASN A 38 -2.96 -0.21 14.37
CA ASN A 38 -3.80 -1.38 14.02
C ASN A 38 -3.90 -1.64 12.50
N ASP A 39 -2.78 -1.49 11.79
CA ASP A 39 -2.71 -1.68 10.34
C ASP A 39 -1.60 -2.66 9.92
N LEU A 40 -1.35 -2.76 8.61
CA LEU A 40 -0.35 -3.66 8.05
C LEU A 40 1.08 -3.41 8.58
N ILE A 41 1.46 -2.17 8.87
CA ILE A 41 2.80 -1.86 9.38
C ILE A 41 2.93 -2.34 10.84
N ASP A 42 1.85 -2.27 11.62
CA ASP A 42 1.86 -2.83 12.98
C ASP A 42 2.02 -4.35 12.98
N ILE A 43 1.40 -5.04 12.00
CA ILE A 43 1.63 -6.48 11.77
C ILE A 43 3.10 -6.73 11.44
N ILE A 44 3.71 -5.91 10.57
CA ILE A 44 5.13 -6.05 10.23
C ILE A 44 6.04 -5.82 11.45
N VAL A 45 5.71 -4.86 12.31
CA VAL A 45 6.45 -4.58 13.56
C VAL A 45 6.28 -5.71 14.57
N SER A 46 5.08 -6.29 14.72
CA SER A 46 4.85 -7.42 15.62
C SER A 46 5.57 -8.67 15.14
N LEU A 47 5.52 -8.96 13.83
CA LEU A 47 6.26 -10.05 13.20
C LEU A 47 7.77 -9.91 13.43
N ARG A 48 8.31 -8.69 13.33
CA ARG A 48 9.74 -8.44 13.57
C ARG A 48 10.17 -8.69 15.02
N LYS A 49 9.27 -8.52 15.98
CA LYS A 49 9.56 -8.76 17.41
C LYS A 49 9.58 -10.25 17.76
N ASP A 50 8.86 -11.08 17.02
CA ASP A 50 8.83 -12.53 17.22
C ASP A 50 9.99 -13.22 16.48
N LYS A 51 10.95 -13.73 17.24
CA LYS A 51 12.18 -14.35 16.69
C LYS A 51 11.94 -15.73 16.07
N GLU A 52 10.96 -16.48 16.56
CA GLU A 52 10.67 -17.83 16.05
C GLU A 52 9.94 -17.69 14.71
N LEU A 53 8.92 -16.85 14.67
CA LEU A 53 8.18 -16.57 13.46
C LEU A 53 9.06 -15.90 12.40
N CYS A 54 9.91 -14.93 12.78
CA CYS A 54 10.86 -14.27 11.86
C CYS A 54 11.72 -15.26 11.05
N LYS A 55 12.16 -16.35 11.68
CA LYS A 55 12.97 -17.39 11.02
C LYS A 55 12.14 -18.22 10.06
N GLU A 56 10.93 -18.62 10.47
CA GLU A 56 10.02 -19.43 9.66
C GLU A 56 9.61 -18.70 8.37
N ILE A 57 9.23 -17.42 8.49
CA ILE A 57 8.81 -16.59 7.34
C ILE A 57 9.97 -15.90 6.60
N GLN A 58 11.23 -16.19 6.98
CA GLN A 58 12.43 -15.57 6.40
C GLN A 58 12.32 -14.04 6.32
N PHE A 59 11.86 -13.40 7.41
CA PHE A 59 11.64 -11.96 7.45
C PHE A 59 12.91 -11.17 7.14
N GLU A 60 14.07 -11.68 7.59
CA GLU A 60 15.41 -11.12 7.35
C GLU A 60 15.77 -11.01 5.86
N ASN A 61 15.16 -11.83 5.00
CA ASN A 61 15.34 -11.78 3.54
C ASN A 61 14.48 -10.70 2.87
N TYR A 62 13.87 -9.79 3.65
CA TYR A 62 13.06 -8.67 3.18
C TYR A 62 11.84 -9.05 2.32
N ARG A 63 11.46 -10.34 2.28
CA ARG A 63 10.38 -10.86 1.44
C ARG A 63 9.02 -10.31 1.87
N VAL A 64 8.74 -10.33 3.17
CA VAL A 64 7.48 -9.81 3.73
C VAL A 64 7.33 -8.31 3.49
N VAL A 65 8.42 -7.57 3.63
CA VAL A 65 8.48 -6.12 3.37
C VAL A 65 8.22 -5.80 1.90
N ALA A 66 8.88 -6.54 0.99
CA ALA A 66 8.65 -6.40 -0.45
C ALA A 66 7.21 -6.75 -0.87
N GLN A 67 6.62 -7.77 -0.23
CA GLN A 67 5.24 -8.17 -0.48
C GLN A 67 4.24 -7.10 0.00
N ALA A 68 4.46 -6.50 1.17
CA ALA A 68 3.63 -5.42 1.68
C ALA A 68 3.60 -4.22 0.74
N PHE A 69 4.75 -3.82 0.20
CA PHE A 69 4.83 -2.76 -0.80
C PHE A 69 4.10 -3.14 -2.11
N THR A 70 4.16 -4.41 -2.51
CA THR A 70 3.47 -4.91 -3.71
C THR A 70 1.96 -4.79 -3.56
N PHE A 71 1.39 -5.14 -2.40
CA PHE A 71 -0.03 -4.93 -2.12
C PHE A 71 -0.42 -3.45 -2.19
N PHE A 72 0.42 -2.56 -1.67
CA PHE A 72 0.18 -1.12 -1.76
C PHE A 72 0.11 -0.65 -3.21
N VAL A 73 1.10 -0.98 -4.04
CA VAL A 73 1.13 -0.53 -5.45
C VAL A 73 -0.02 -1.12 -6.26
N ALA A 74 -0.27 -2.43 -6.11
CA ALA A 74 -1.34 -3.12 -6.83
C ALA A 74 -2.73 -2.56 -6.47
N GLY A 75 -2.95 -2.23 -5.19
CA GLY A 75 -4.18 -1.59 -4.73
C GLY A 75 -4.29 -0.12 -5.12
N PHE A 76 -3.17 0.60 -5.14
CA PHE A 76 -3.14 2.03 -5.43
C PHE A 76 -3.54 2.33 -6.87
N GLU A 77 -2.86 1.76 -7.86
CA GLU A 77 -3.14 2.08 -9.28
C GLU A 77 -4.58 1.75 -9.65
N THR A 78 -5.02 0.53 -9.35
CA THR A 78 -6.36 0.05 -9.70
C THR A 78 -7.46 0.87 -9.03
N THR A 79 -7.32 1.19 -7.74
CA THR A 79 -8.31 1.98 -6.99
C THR A 79 -8.31 3.44 -7.44
N SER A 80 -7.13 4.04 -7.65
CA SER A 80 -7.02 5.43 -8.12
C SER A 80 -7.64 5.62 -9.50
N PHE A 81 -7.39 4.70 -10.44
CA PHE A 81 -8.06 4.73 -11.74
C PHE A 81 -9.56 4.55 -11.60
N THR A 82 -10.01 3.57 -10.81
CA THR A 82 -11.44 3.33 -10.59
C THR A 82 -12.15 4.56 -10.03
N MET A 83 -11.55 5.23 -9.04
CA MET A 83 -12.07 6.49 -8.47
C MET A 83 -12.09 7.61 -9.52
N ALA A 84 -11.03 7.76 -10.31
CA ALA A 84 -10.97 8.79 -11.35
C ALA A 84 -12.09 8.60 -12.40
N PHE A 85 -12.27 7.38 -12.90
CA PHE A 85 -13.35 7.07 -13.84
C PHE A 85 -14.73 7.21 -13.20
N THR A 86 -14.90 6.79 -11.95
CA THR A 86 -16.17 6.94 -11.24
C THR A 86 -16.54 8.42 -11.10
N LEU A 87 -15.59 9.27 -10.70
CA LEU A 87 -15.81 10.71 -10.60
C LEU A 87 -16.10 11.35 -11.96
N TYR A 88 -15.41 10.91 -13.01
CA TYR A 88 -15.65 11.36 -14.38
C TYR A 88 -17.09 11.06 -14.83
N GLU A 89 -17.55 9.82 -14.66
CA GLU A 89 -18.93 9.42 -14.99
C GLU A 89 -19.97 10.20 -14.16
N LEU A 90 -19.68 10.46 -12.88
CA LEU A 90 -20.56 11.26 -12.02
C LEU A 90 -20.64 12.74 -12.47
N CYS A 91 -19.56 13.30 -13.01
CA CYS A 91 -19.58 14.67 -13.54
C CYS A 91 -20.44 14.80 -14.79
N ILE A 92 -20.53 13.75 -15.61
CA ILE A 92 -21.31 13.73 -16.86
C ILE A 92 -22.78 13.38 -16.60
N ASN A 93 -23.09 12.72 -15.48
CA ASN A 93 -24.45 12.31 -15.10
C ASN A 93 -24.90 12.98 -13.77
N PRO A 94 -25.34 14.25 -13.80
CA PRO A 94 -25.69 15.02 -12.59
C PRO A 94 -26.84 14.44 -11.77
N ASP A 95 -27.78 13.76 -12.40
CA ASP A 95 -28.91 13.07 -11.76
C ASP A 95 -28.42 11.92 -10.87
N ILE A 96 -27.51 11.09 -11.39
CA ILE A 96 -26.86 10.00 -10.66
C ILE A 96 -26.03 10.57 -9.51
N GLN A 97 -25.24 11.61 -9.77
CA GLN A 97 -24.44 12.27 -8.74
C GLN A 97 -25.30 12.82 -7.58
N THR A 98 -26.43 13.44 -7.91
CA THR A 98 -27.36 13.98 -6.90
C THR A 98 -27.94 12.87 -6.06
N ARG A 99 -28.38 11.78 -6.69
CA ARG A 99 -28.91 10.60 -5.99
C ARG A 99 -27.86 9.99 -5.06
N LEU A 100 -26.65 9.74 -5.54
CA LEU A 100 -25.55 9.18 -4.74
C LEU A 100 -25.24 10.05 -3.52
N ARG A 101 -25.22 11.38 -3.69
CA ARG A 101 -24.98 12.31 -2.58
C ARG A 101 -26.08 12.25 -1.52
N VAL A 102 -27.33 12.12 -1.93
CA VAL A 102 -28.47 11.94 -1.01
C VAL A 102 -28.33 10.62 -0.25
N GLU A 103 -28.01 9.52 -0.93
CA GLU A 103 -27.78 8.21 -0.32
C GLU A 103 -26.66 8.25 0.73
N ILE A 104 -25.48 8.80 0.40
CA ILE A 104 -24.36 8.94 1.33
C ILE A 104 -24.76 9.79 2.54
N THR A 105 -25.41 10.94 2.31
CA THR A 105 -25.80 11.85 3.40
C THR A 105 -26.81 11.20 4.34
N LYS A 106 -27.74 10.40 3.78
CA LYS A 106 -28.71 9.63 4.56
C LYS A 106 -28.00 8.58 5.41
N SER A 107 -27.14 7.75 4.81
CA SER A 107 -26.40 6.70 5.54
C SER A 107 -25.51 7.25 6.65
N ILE A 108 -24.86 8.40 6.45
CA ILE A 108 -24.05 9.05 7.49
C ILE A 108 -24.91 9.54 8.66
N ARG A 109 -26.13 10.03 8.40
CA ARG A 109 -27.05 10.47 9.45
C ARG A 109 -27.62 9.30 10.26
N GLU A 110 -27.87 8.17 9.61
CA GLU A 110 -28.43 6.97 10.24
C GLU A 110 -27.40 6.20 11.09
N ASN A 111 -26.10 6.30 10.78
CA ASN A 111 -25.01 5.64 11.52
C ASN A 111 -24.30 6.56 12.54
N LYS A 112 -24.95 7.65 12.94
CA LYS A 112 -24.52 8.48 14.08
C LYS A 112 -25.32 8.15 15.32
#